data_AF-A0A6F9B6F0-F1
#
_entry.id   AF-A0A6F9B6F0-F1
#
_cell.length_a   1.000
_cell.length_b   1.000
_cell.length_c   1.000
_cell.angle_alpha   90.00
_cell.angle_beta   90.00
_cell.angle_gamma   90.00
#
_symmetry.space_group_name_H-M   'P 1'
#
loop_
_entity.id
_entity.type
_entity.pdbx_description
1 polymer ?
#
loop_
_entity_poly.entity_id
_entity_poly.type
_entity_poly.pdbx_seq_one_letter_code
_entity_poly.pdbx_strand_id
1 'polypeptide(L)'
;DSEDQAEEQRFEFRLTKKEVEEMKTENAAQEAELSAMGARVTASERETEEQIKEVSVTKTELHEREVEELKTNNTARPKVAFSASLANLGHVGPFNTDITLVHSRLFTNIGTAYNPTTGIFTAPNGDVVYIHLSTKATGSIVKLIPKPPSVASCSFL
;
A
#
# COMPACT_ATOMS: atom_id res chain seq x y z
N ASP A 1 70.97 -7.20 -61.78
CA ASP A 1 71.04 -8.21 -60.69
C ASP A 1 71.16 -7.63 -59.28
N SER A 2 72.29 -7.08 -58.80
CA SER A 2 72.36 -6.57 -57.41
C SER A 2 71.73 -5.19 -57.18
N GLU A 3 71.71 -4.33 -58.20
CA GLU A 3 71.11 -2.99 -58.12
C GLU A 3 69.58 -3.06 -58.20
N ASP A 4 69.02 -3.89 -59.09
CA ASP A 4 67.57 -4.10 -59.19
C ASP A 4 66.99 -4.65 -57.88
N GLN A 5 67.69 -5.60 -57.25
CA GLN A 5 67.29 -6.18 -55.96
C GLN A 5 67.32 -5.14 -54.82
N ALA A 6 68.26 -4.18 -54.90
CA ALA A 6 68.35 -3.09 -53.92
C ALA A 6 67.27 -2.02 -54.14
N GLU A 7 66.86 -1.75 -55.38
CA GLU A 7 65.73 -0.85 -55.67
C GLU A 7 64.40 -1.45 -55.22
N GLU A 8 64.18 -2.74 -55.48
CA GLU A 8 62.97 -3.45 -55.05
C GLU A 8 62.83 -3.47 -53.52
N GLN A 9 63.93 -3.76 -52.80
CA GLN A 9 63.95 -3.66 -51.33
C GLN A 9 63.68 -2.23 -50.82
N ARG A 10 64.17 -1.19 -51.50
CA ARG A 10 63.89 0.20 -51.12
C ARG A 10 62.44 0.58 -51.36
N PHE A 11 61.82 0.03 -52.40
CA PHE A 11 60.40 0.23 -52.69
C PHE A 11 59.53 -0.40 -51.60
N GLU A 12 59.76 -1.67 -51.28
CA GLU A 12 59.06 -2.39 -50.21
C GLU A 12 59.25 -1.72 -48.84
N PHE A 13 60.48 -1.27 -48.54
CA PHE A 13 60.75 -0.52 -47.31
C PHE A 13 59.95 0.80 -47.24
N ARG A 14 59.76 1.49 -48.37
CA ARG A 14 58.93 2.71 -48.41
C ARG A 14 57.45 2.39 -48.24
N LEU A 15 56.97 1.26 -48.75
CA LEU A 15 55.58 0.85 -48.64
C LEU A 15 55.25 0.45 -47.19
N THR A 16 56.02 -0.46 -46.62
CA THR A 16 55.89 -0.88 -45.21
C THR A 16 56.03 0.29 -44.24
N LYS A 17 56.93 1.24 -44.51
CA LYS A 17 57.03 2.47 -43.71
C LYS A 17 55.76 3.32 -43.77
N LYS A 18 55.09 3.41 -44.93
CA LYS A 18 53.80 4.12 -45.02
C LYS A 18 52.71 3.42 -44.21
N GLU A 19 52.59 2.09 -44.32
CA GLU A 19 51.60 1.31 -43.57
C GLU A 19 51.81 1.43 -42.06
N VAL A 20 53.06 1.43 -41.58
CA VAL A 20 53.37 1.62 -40.15
C VAL A 20 52.98 3.01 -39.66
N GLU A 21 53.20 4.06 -40.46
CA GLU A 21 52.80 5.41 -40.08
C GLU A 21 51.27 5.57 -40.08
N GLU A 22 50.57 4.98 -41.06
CA GLU A 22 49.10 4.94 -41.09
C GLU A 22 48.54 4.21 -39.87
N MET A 23 49.06 3.03 -39.56
CA MET A 23 48.68 2.26 -38.37
C MET A 23 48.95 3.03 -37.06
N LYS A 24 50.03 3.79 -36.96
CA LYS A 24 50.28 4.66 -35.79
C LYS A 24 49.24 5.75 -35.68
N THR A 25 48.85 6.36 -36.80
CA THR A 25 47.81 7.40 -36.80
C THR A 25 46.44 6.84 -36.43
N GLU A 26 46.09 5.65 -36.90
CA GLU A 26 44.86 4.94 -36.52
C GLU A 26 44.85 4.57 -35.02
N ASN A 27 45.95 4.04 -34.50
CA ASN A 27 46.07 3.73 -33.07
C ASN A 27 45.89 4.99 -32.21
N ALA A 28 46.49 6.11 -32.60
CA ALA A 28 46.32 7.38 -31.89
C ALA A 28 44.87 7.88 -31.92
N ALA A 29 44.17 7.70 -33.05
CA ALA A 29 42.76 8.03 -33.17
C ALA A 29 41.88 7.12 -32.29
N GLN A 30 42.15 5.81 -32.27
CA GLN A 30 41.43 4.84 -31.43
C GLN A 30 41.65 5.10 -29.94
N GLU A 31 42.87 5.46 -29.52
CA GLU A 31 43.15 5.84 -28.13
C GLU A 31 42.35 7.09 -27.71
N ALA A 32 42.23 8.08 -28.60
CA ALA A 32 41.41 9.27 -28.35
C ALA A 32 39.91 8.92 -28.23
N GLU A 33 39.39 8.04 -29.09
CA GLU A 33 38.01 7.57 -29.00
C GLU A 33 37.74 6.75 -27.74
N LEU A 34 38.65 5.86 -27.36
CA LEU A 34 38.56 5.09 -26.10
C LEU A 34 38.57 6.02 -24.89
N SER A 35 39.40 7.06 -24.90
CA SER A 35 39.43 8.09 -23.85
C SER A 35 38.09 8.84 -23.76
N ALA A 36 37.54 9.27 -24.91
CA ALA A 36 36.26 9.96 -24.97
C ALA A 36 35.10 9.05 -24.51
N MET A 37 35.11 7.78 -24.90
CA MET A 37 34.12 6.79 -24.46
C MET A 37 34.22 6.53 -22.95
N GLY A 38 35.44 6.42 -22.41
CA GLY A 38 35.66 6.31 -20.96
C GLY A 38 35.09 7.50 -20.20
N ALA A 39 35.33 8.73 -20.67
CA ALA A 39 34.74 9.92 -20.07
C ALA A 39 33.19 9.88 -20.08
N ARG A 40 32.57 9.47 -21.19
CA ARG A 40 31.11 9.34 -21.31
C ARG A 40 30.53 8.28 -20.38
N VAL A 41 31.19 7.13 -20.23
CA VAL A 41 30.77 6.08 -19.30
C VAL A 41 30.79 6.61 -17.87
N THR A 42 31.89 7.26 -17.45
CA THR A 42 31.95 7.80 -16.08
C THR A 42 30.96 8.93 -15.82
N ALA A 43 30.57 9.69 -16.85
CA ALA A 43 29.52 10.71 -16.71
C ALA A 43 28.15 10.04 -16.54
N SER A 44 27.84 9.06 -17.39
CA SER A 44 26.60 8.29 -17.31
C SER A 44 26.46 7.55 -15.98
N GLU A 45 27.53 6.95 -15.46
CA GLU A 45 27.51 6.25 -14.17
C GLU A 45 27.13 7.21 -13.02
N ARG A 46 27.69 8.41 -13.02
CA ARG A 46 27.35 9.45 -12.02
C ARG A 46 25.89 9.87 -12.10
N GLU A 47 25.37 10.10 -13.30
CA GLU A 47 23.95 10.45 -13.50
C GLU A 47 23.02 9.34 -12.99
N THR A 48 23.36 8.07 -13.25
CA THR A 48 22.55 6.95 -12.72
C THR A 48 22.59 6.87 -11.20
N GLU A 49 23.73 7.13 -10.56
CA GLU A 49 23.82 7.17 -9.09
C GLU A 49 23.01 8.31 -8.48
N GLU A 50 23.00 9.49 -9.12
CA GLU A 50 22.19 10.63 -8.68
C GLU A 50 20.69 10.33 -8.81
N GLN A 51 20.26 9.76 -9.94
CA GLN A 51 18.88 9.34 -10.14
C GLN A 51 18.43 8.27 -9.12
N ILE A 52 19.30 7.30 -8.81
CA ILE A 52 19.00 6.29 -7.79
C ILE A 52 18.76 6.96 -6.42
N LYS A 53 19.59 7.95 -6.05
CA LYS A 53 19.41 8.69 -4.80
C LYS A 53 18.10 9.47 -4.79
N GLU A 54 17.79 10.21 -5.86
CA GLU A 54 16.56 10.99 -5.95
C GLU A 54 15.30 10.09 -5.90
N VAL A 55 15.30 9.00 -6.65
CA VAL A 55 14.21 8.01 -6.63
C VAL A 55 14.06 7.38 -5.25
N SER A 56 15.17 7.11 -4.56
CA SER A 56 15.11 6.53 -3.21
C SER A 56 14.46 7.49 -2.20
N VAL A 57 14.82 8.77 -2.23
CA VAL A 57 14.28 9.80 -1.32
C VAL A 57 12.80 10.03 -1.60
N THR A 58 12.43 10.26 -2.86
CA THR A 58 11.02 10.48 -3.25
C THR A 58 10.14 9.29 -2.91
N LYS A 59 10.63 8.05 -3.09
CA LYS A 59 9.91 6.84 -2.70
C LYS A 59 9.69 6.77 -1.19
N THR A 60 10.70 7.11 -0.38
CA THR A 60 10.54 7.12 1.09
C THR A 60 9.53 8.16 1.55
N GLU A 61 9.56 9.38 1.00
CA GLU A 61 8.61 10.43 1.34
C GLU A 61 7.17 10.07 0.93
N LEU A 62 6.99 9.48 -0.25
CA LEU A 62 5.68 9.00 -0.70
C LEU A 62 5.13 7.90 0.21
N HIS A 63 5.96 6.93 0.59
CA HIS A 63 5.57 5.88 1.52
C HIS A 63 5.20 6.44 2.90
N GLU A 64 5.97 7.39 3.43
CA GLU A 64 5.66 8.02 4.71
C GLU A 64 4.32 8.76 4.68
N ARG A 65 4.04 9.49 3.59
CA ARG A 65 2.75 10.16 3.39
C ARG A 65 1.57 9.18 3.32
N GLU A 66 1.71 8.10 2.55
CA GLU A 66 0.68 7.06 2.45
C GLU A 66 0.42 6.39 3.81
N VAL A 67 1.47 6.10 4.57
CA VAL A 67 1.35 5.53 5.91
C VAL A 67 0.63 6.48 6.87
N GLU A 68 0.96 7.78 6.85
CA GLU A 68 0.27 8.76 7.69
C GLU A 68 -1.20 8.98 7.28
N GLU A 69 -1.50 8.96 5.99
CA GLU A 69 -2.88 9.01 5.49
C GLU A 69 -3.69 7.78 5.95
N LEU A 70 -3.11 6.59 5.88
CA LEU A 70 -3.76 5.38 6.36
C LEU A 70 -3.99 5.40 7.88
N LYS A 71 -3.01 5.88 8.67
CA LYS A 71 -3.16 6.02 10.13
C LYS A 71 -4.24 7.01 10.51
N THR A 72 -4.27 8.18 9.86
CA THR A 72 -5.28 9.22 10.10
C THR A 72 -6.67 8.73 9.70
N ASN A 73 -6.82 8.07 8.54
CA ASN A 73 -8.08 7.48 8.13
C ASN A 73 -8.56 6.36 9.07
N ASN A 74 -7.66 5.54 9.64
CA ASN A 74 -8.04 4.50 10.60
C ASN A 74 -8.47 5.08 11.96
N THR A 75 -7.83 6.17 12.39
CA THR A 75 -8.15 6.85 13.66
C THR A 75 -9.36 7.76 13.58
N ALA A 76 -9.63 8.33 12.40
CA ALA A 76 -10.81 9.18 12.16
C ALA A 76 -12.14 8.38 12.19
N ARG A 77 -12.11 7.07 11.92
CA ARG A 77 -13.32 6.24 11.97
C ARG A 77 -13.68 5.88 13.41
N PRO A 78 -14.90 6.23 13.89
CA PRO A 78 -15.32 5.89 15.24
C PRO A 78 -15.48 4.38 15.39
N LYS A 79 -14.63 3.76 16.22
CA LYS A 79 -14.74 2.33 16.55
C LYS A 79 -15.85 2.15 17.59
N VAL A 80 -16.82 1.29 17.29
CA VAL A 80 -17.93 0.98 18.19
C VAL A 80 -18.04 -0.52 18.45
N ALA A 81 -18.34 -0.89 19.69
CA ALA A 81 -18.64 -2.27 20.06
C ALA A 81 -19.44 -2.30 21.37
N PHE A 82 -20.46 -3.15 21.45
CA PHE A 82 -21.26 -3.29 22.66
C PHE A 82 -21.54 -4.76 22.99
N SER A 83 -21.73 -5.02 24.28
CA SER A 83 -22.22 -6.30 24.78
C SER A 83 -23.11 -6.03 25.98
N ALA A 84 -24.32 -6.57 25.97
CA ALA A 84 -25.33 -6.32 26.98
C ALA A 84 -26.18 -7.56 27.24
N SER A 85 -26.72 -7.67 28.45
CA SER A 85 -27.68 -8.69 28.84
C SER A 85 -28.97 -8.05 29.34
N LEU A 86 -30.05 -8.82 29.25
CA LEU A 86 -31.29 -8.44 29.90
C LEU A 86 -31.04 -8.45 31.41
N ALA A 87 -31.29 -7.33 32.10
CA ALA A 87 -31.29 -7.33 33.55
C ALA A 87 -32.35 -8.32 34.05
N ASN A 88 -32.12 -8.99 35.18
CA ASN A 88 -32.90 -10.09 35.75
C ASN A 88 -34.41 -9.80 35.91
N LEU A 89 -35.12 -9.71 34.80
CA LEU A 89 -36.55 -9.63 34.69
C LEU A 89 -36.96 -11.07 34.37
N GLY A 90 -37.59 -11.75 35.34
CA GLY A 90 -37.89 -13.17 35.28
C GLY A 90 -38.58 -13.60 33.98
N HIS A 91 -39.91 -13.63 33.96
CA HIS A 91 -40.67 -13.89 32.74
C HIS A 91 -40.95 -12.56 32.03
N VAL A 92 -40.57 -12.42 30.76
CA VAL A 92 -40.79 -11.23 29.94
C VAL A 92 -41.64 -11.61 28.74
N GLY A 93 -42.94 -11.28 28.81
CA GLY A 93 -43.96 -11.66 27.84
C GLY A 93 -45.21 -12.26 28.51
N PRO A 94 -46.21 -12.72 27.73
CA PRO A 94 -46.31 -12.60 26.27
C PRO A 94 -46.68 -11.18 25.82
N PHE A 95 -46.22 -10.75 24.65
CA PHE A 95 -46.58 -9.48 24.05
C PHE A 95 -47.36 -9.73 22.76
N ASN A 96 -48.36 -8.92 22.46
CA ASN A 96 -49.16 -9.03 21.22
C ASN A 96 -48.71 -8.01 20.15
N THR A 97 -47.61 -7.29 20.41
CA THR A 97 -47.10 -6.17 19.61
C THR A 97 -45.58 -6.15 19.69
N ASP A 98 -44.91 -5.59 18.67
CA ASP A 98 -43.45 -5.42 18.67
C ASP A 98 -42.99 -4.55 19.86
N ILE A 99 -42.31 -5.18 20.83
CA ILE A 99 -41.69 -4.49 21.96
C ILE A 99 -40.17 -4.51 21.80
N THR A 100 -39.53 -3.34 21.89
CA THR A 100 -38.06 -3.24 21.97
C THR A 100 -37.56 -3.76 23.31
N LEU A 101 -36.70 -4.78 23.28
CA LEU A 101 -36.11 -5.34 24.49
C LEU A 101 -34.92 -4.51 24.96
N VAL A 102 -35.01 -3.98 26.18
CA VAL A 102 -33.96 -3.16 26.78
C VAL A 102 -32.98 -4.05 27.55
N HIS A 103 -31.80 -4.30 26.96
CA HIS A 103 -30.69 -4.99 27.62
C HIS A 103 -29.92 -4.00 28.50
N SER A 104 -30.48 -3.67 29.66
CA SER A 104 -29.96 -2.61 30.53
C SER A 104 -28.65 -2.94 31.25
N ARG A 105 -28.25 -4.22 31.31
CA ARG A 105 -26.99 -4.64 31.93
C ARG A 105 -25.86 -4.69 30.90
N LEU A 106 -25.04 -3.64 30.85
CA LEU A 106 -23.88 -3.52 29.96
C LEU A 106 -22.66 -4.28 30.49
N PHE A 107 -21.95 -4.96 29.59
CA PHE A 107 -20.59 -5.46 29.80
C PHE A 107 -19.56 -4.55 29.13
N THR A 108 -19.86 -4.09 27.91
CA THR A 108 -18.98 -3.22 27.11
C THR A 108 -19.84 -2.24 26.29
N ASN A 109 -19.39 -0.99 26.12
CA ASN A 109 -20.03 0.01 25.25
C ASN A 109 -19.00 1.00 24.64
N ILE A 110 -18.09 0.48 23.83
CA ILE A 110 -17.06 1.26 23.13
C ILE A 110 -17.74 2.17 22.12
N GLY A 111 -17.34 3.45 22.11
CA GLY A 111 -17.92 4.47 21.24
C GLY A 111 -19.35 4.88 21.60
N THR A 112 -19.87 4.41 22.75
CA THR A 112 -21.19 4.81 23.30
C THR A 112 -22.36 4.66 22.32
N ALA A 113 -22.27 3.68 21.43
CA ALA A 113 -23.24 3.45 20.36
C ALA A 113 -24.50 2.70 20.82
N TYR A 114 -24.49 2.08 22.00
CA TYR A 114 -25.66 1.43 22.60
C TYR A 114 -26.22 2.25 23.77
N ASN A 115 -27.53 2.47 23.77
CA ASN A 115 -28.24 3.14 24.86
C ASN A 115 -28.97 2.11 25.75
N PRO A 116 -28.51 1.86 27.00
CA PRO A 116 -29.10 0.86 27.90
C PRO A 116 -30.45 1.28 28.50
N THR A 117 -30.87 2.54 28.32
CA THR A 117 -32.20 3.01 28.71
C THR A 117 -33.24 2.72 27.64
N THR A 118 -32.86 2.83 26.36
CA THR A 118 -33.79 2.63 25.23
C THR A 118 -33.67 1.28 24.54
N GLY A 119 -32.57 0.55 24.76
CA GLY A 119 -32.30 -0.72 24.11
C GLY A 119 -31.80 -0.61 22.66
N ILE A 120 -31.43 0.60 22.24
CA ILE A 120 -31.16 0.94 20.85
C ILE A 120 -29.64 1.01 20.59
N PHE A 121 -29.20 0.35 19.52
CA PHE A 121 -27.86 0.50 18.96
C PHE A 121 -27.90 1.39 17.70
N THR A 122 -26.99 2.35 17.61
CA THR A 122 -26.81 3.23 16.43
C THR A 122 -25.46 2.95 15.80
N ALA A 123 -25.46 2.43 14.57
CA ALA A 123 -24.24 2.13 13.84
C ALA A 123 -23.64 3.41 13.21
N PRO A 124 -22.30 3.54 13.14
CA PRO A 124 -21.63 4.52 12.31
C PRO A 124 -22.03 4.37 10.83
N ASN A 125 -22.03 5.48 10.09
CA ASN A 125 -22.46 5.50 8.70
C ASN A 125 -21.55 4.63 7.82
N GLY A 126 -22.13 3.63 7.15
CA GLY A 126 -21.46 2.85 6.11
C GLY A 126 -20.70 1.60 6.56
N ASP A 127 -20.80 1.20 7.83
CA ASP A 127 -20.09 0.02 8.35
C ASP A 127 -20.96 -1.25 8.38
N VAL A 128 -20.30 -2.40 8.21
CA VAL A 128 -20.89 -3.73 8.39
C VAL A 128 -20.96 -4.04 9.89
N VAL A 129 -22.15 -4.35 10.40
CA VAL A 129 -22.37 -4.66 11.82
C VAL A 129 -22.56 -6.16 12.00
N TYR A 130 -21.79 -6.75 12.90
CA TYR A 130 -22.02 -8.12 13.39
C TYR A 130 -22.83 -8.07 14.68
N ILE A 131 -24.03 -8.67 14.68
CA ILE A 131 -24.89 -8.77 15.86
C ILE A 131 -25.16 -10.23 16.17
N HIS A 132 -24.85 -10.65 17.39
CA HIS A 132 -25.17 -11.97 17.91
C HIS A 132 -26.15 -11.84 19.08
N LEU A 133 -27.22 -12.64 19.08
CA LEU A 133 -28.18 -12.71 20.17
C LEU A 133 -28.39 -14.17 20.57
N SER A 134 -28.40 -14.40 21.87
CA SER A 134 -28.77 -15.68 22.46
C SER A 134 -29.92 -15.47 23.42
N THR A 135 -31.00 -16.24 23.24
CA THR A 135 -32.17 -16.19 24.12
C THR A 135 -32.60 -17.61 24.47
N LYS A 136 -33.23 -17.76 25.64
CA LYS A 136 -33.94 -18.97 26.03
C LYS A 136 -35.43 -18.63 26.01
N ALA A 137 -36.08 -18.84 24.88
CA ALA A 137 -37.52 -18.61 24.72
C ALA A 137 -38.25 -19.96 24.65
N THR A 138 -39.38 -20.06 25.34
CA THR A 138 -40.32 -21.18 25.18
C THR A 138 -41.53 -20.63 24.41
N GLY A 139 -41.54 -20.79 23.09
CA GLY A 139 -42.72 -20.49 22.25
C GLY A 139 -42.81 -19.13 21.54
N SER A 140 -41.78 -18.27 21.58
CA SER A 140 -41.78 -16.96 20.87
C SER A 140 -40.60 -16.77 19.92
N ILE A 141 -40.81 -16.00 18.84
CA ILE A 141 -39.81 -15.66 17.81
C ILE A 141 -39.18 -14.31 18.14
N VAL A 142 -37.84 -14.28 18.22
CA VAL A 142 -37.07 -13.04 18.40
C VAL A 142 -36.73 -12.45 17.04
N LYS A 143 -37.12 -11.20 16.78
CA LYS A 143 -36.89 -10.50 15.52
C LYS A 143 -35.98 -9.29 15.73
N LEU A 144 -34.94 -9.18 14.91
CA LEU A 144 -34.18 -7.93 14.78
C LEU A 144 -34.93 -6.99 13.83
N ILE A 145 -35.25 -5.79 14.30
CA ILE A 145 -35.90 -4.76 13.50
C ILE A 145 -34.87 -3.69 13.19
N PRO A 146 -34.31 -3.64 11.96
CA PRO A 146 -33.54 -2.51 11.50
C PRO A 146 -34.48 -1.30 11.27
N LYS A 147 -34.15 -0.16 11.88
CA LYS A 147 -34.80 1.14 11.69
C LYS A 147 -33.86 2.08 10.92
N PRO A 148 -34.34 2.80 9.89
CA PRO A 148 -33.54 3.82 9.22
C PRO A 148 -33.41 5.10 10.09
N PRO A 149 -32.30 5.86 9.99
CA PRO A 149 -31.04 5.52 9.33
C PRO A 149 -30.09 4.85 10.33
N SER A 150 -29.68 3.60 10.07
CA SER A 150 -28.63 2.90 10.83
C SER A 150 -28.93 2.58 12.31
N VAL A 151 -30.19 2.34 12.66
CA VAL A 151 -30.62 1.98 14.02
C VAL A 151 -31.01 0.50 14.06
N ALA A 152 -30.52 -0.28 15.03
CA ALA A 152 -30.95 -1.66 15.24
C ALA A 152 -31.56 -1.82 16.65
N SER A 153 -32.73 -2.45 16.71
CA SER A 153 -33.38 -2.84 17.97
C SER A 153 -33.83 -4.30 17.90
N CYS A 154 -33.67 -5.04 18.99
CA CYS A 154 -34.23 -6.39 19.12
C CYS A 154 -35.66 -6.32 19.66
N SER A 155 -36.58 -7.09 19.07
CA SER A 155 -37.98 -7.15 19.50
C SER A 155 -38.49 -8.60 19.56
N PHE A 156 -39.49 -8.84 20.42
CA PHE A 156 -40.23 -10.11 20.49
C PHE A 156 -41.60 -9.96 19.82
N LEU A 157 -42.06 -11.03 19.17
CA LEU A 157 -43.48 -11.30 18.89
C LEU A 157 -43.99 -12.42 19.80
#